data_AF-A0A7Y2E3F5-F1
#
_entry.id   AF-A0A7Y2E3F5-F1
#
_cell.length_a   1.000
_cell.length_b   1.000
_cell.length_c   1.000
_cell.angle_alpha   90.00
_cell.angle_beta   90.00
_cell.angle_gamma   90.00
#
_symmetry.space_group_name_H-M   'P 1'
#
loop_
_entity.id
_entity.type
_entity.pdbx_description
1 polymer ?
#
loop_
_entity_poly.entity_id
_entity_poly.type
_entity_poly.pdbx_seq_one_letter_code
_entity_poly.pdbx_strand_id
1 'polypeptide(L)'
;ATTVSWLIATFISKPESNETLENFYKRVKPQGAWNPIHKLSGITKTANSLPALFICWISAVFMTYSILFITGKLILQEYQSALIYALCAILSLIILKLALKRTSVL
;
A
#
# COMPACT_ATOMS: atom_id res chain seq x y z
N ALA A 1 15.71 -20.74 0.39
CA ALA A 1 14.90 -21.96 0.63
C ALA A 1 13.40 -21.67 0.59
N THR A 2 12.87 -20.79 1.43
CA THR A 2 11.41 -20.52 1.55
C THR A 2 10.76 -20.01 0.27
N THR A 3 11.34 -19.05 -0.46
CA THR A 3 10.78 -18.53 -1.72
C THR A 3 10.56 -19.63 -2.75
N VAL A 4 11.53 -20.55 -2.87
CA VAL A 4 11.45 -21.68 -3.81
C VAL A 4 10.31 -22.62 -3.41
N SER A 5 10.18 -22.94 -2.12
CA SER A 5 9.11 -23.81 -1.62
C SER A 5 7.71 -23.24 -1.90
N TRP A 6 7.50 -21.93 -1.74
CA TRP A 6 6.21 -21.29 -2.00
C TRP A 6 5.86 -21.27 -3.50
N LEU A 7 6.85 -21.04 -4.36
CA LEU A 7 6.65 -21.11 -5.81
C LEU A 7 6.27 -22.54 -6.24
N ILE A 8 6.99 -23.54 -5.74
CA ILE A 8 6.66 -24.95 -6.01
C ILE A 8 5.23 -25.28 -5.56
N ALA A 9 4.85 -24.90 -4.34
CA ALA A 9 3.49 -25.10 -3.85
C ALA A 9 2.44 -24.40 -4.74
N THR A 10 2.71 -23.16 -5.17
CA THR A 10 1.79 -22.38 -6.02
C THR A 10 1.55 -23.04 -7.37
N PHE A 11 2.58 -23.61 -8.00
CA PHE A 11 2.44 -24.25 -9.31
C PHE A 11 1.89 -25.69 -9.23
N ILE A 12 2.03 -26.37 -8.11
CA ILE A 12 1.47 -27.72 -7.90
C ILE A 12 -0.01 -27.65 -7.54
N SER A 13 -0.43 -26.64 -6.77
CA SER A 13 -1.83 -26.45 -6.41
C SER A 13 -2.69 -26.08 -7.62
N LYS A 14 -3.90 -26.67 -7.71
CA LYS A 14 -4.86 -26.34 -8.77
C LYS A 14 -5.39 -24.92 -8.58
N PRO A 15 -5.62 -24.15 -9.66
CA PRO A 15 -6.28 -22.86 -9.56
C PRO A 15 -7.74 -23.04 -9.11
N GLU A 16 -8.25 -22.04 -8.38
CA GLU A 16 -9.65 -22.00 -7.94
C GLU A 16 -10.64 -21.81 -9.10
N SER A 17 -11.90 -22.17 -8.86
CA SER A 17 -12.95 -22.05 -9.89
C SER A 17 -13.29 -20.59 -10.20
N ASN A 18 -13.70 -20.32 -11.45
CA ASN A 18 -14.13 -18.98 -11.87
C ASN A 18 -15.32 -18.46 -11.05
N GLU A 19 -16.25 -19.32 -10.66
CA GLU A 19 -17.41 -18.96 -9.83
C GLU A 19 -16.98 -18.44 -8.45
N THR A 20 -16.03 -19.15 -7.81
CA THR A 20 -15.44 -18.71 -6.53
C THR A 20 -14.74 -17.36 -6.69
N LEU A 21 -13.98 -17.17 -7.77
CA LEU A 21 -13.27 -15.91 -8.05
C LEU A 21 -14.22 -14.75 -8.31
N GLU A 22 -15.32 -14.97 -9.02
CA GLU A 22 -16.35 -13.95 -9.24
C GLU A 22 -17.06 -13.55 -7.95
N ASN A 23 -17.42 -14.53 -7.10
CA ASN A 23 -18.04 -14.27 -5.80
C ASN A 23 -17.09 -13.48 -4.89
N PHE A 24 -15.80 -13.83 -4.89
CA PHE A 24 -14.76 -13.06 -4.20
C PHE A 24 -14.65 -11.64 -4.75
N TYR A 25 -14.62 -11.48 -6.08
CA TYR A 25 -14.50 -10.19 -6.75
C TYR A 25 -15.67 -9.24 -6.42
N LYS A 26 -16.90 -9.76 -6.45
CA LYS A 26 -18.12 -9.01 -6.09
C LYS A 26 -18.09 -8.52 -4.64
N ARG A 27 -17.55 -9.33 -3.72
CA ARG A 27 -17.50 -9.03 -2.28
C ARG A 27 -16.39 -8.05 -1.91
N VAL A 28 -15.17 -8.31 -2.36
CA VAL A 28 -13.96 -7.56 -1.93
C VAL A 28 -13.67 -6.37 -2.83
N LYS A 29 -14.14 -6.40 -4.09
CA LYS A 29 -13.87 -5.38 -5.12
C LYS A 29 -12.37 -5.01 -5.19
N PRO A 30 -11.49 -6.01 -5.37
CA PRO A 30 -10.06 -5.77 -5.31
C PRO A 30 -9.60 -4.86 -6.45
N GLN A 31 -8.64 -3.98 -6.14
CA GLN A 31 -7.96 -3.16 -7.14
C GLN A 31 -6.75 -3.93 -7.72
N GLY A 32 -6.33 -3.58 -8.94
CA GLY A 32 -5.13 -4.15 -9.58
C GLY A 32 -5.41 -5.08 -10.74
N ALA A 33 -4.62 -6.16 -10.86
CA ALA A 33 -4.56 -7.04 -12.03
C ALA A 33 -5.73 -8.05 -12.13
N TRP A 34 -6.96 -7.61 -11.86
CA TRP A 34 -8.17 -8.44 -11.89
C TRP A 34 -8.98 -8.30 -13.18
N ASN A 35 -8.38 -7.76 -14.25
CA ASN A 35 -9.06 -7.50 -15.52
C ASN A 35 -9.82 -8.71 -16.10
N PRO A 36 -9.30 -9.96 -16.08
CA PRO A 36 -10.03 -11.12 -16.60
C PRO A 36 -11.33 -11.40 -15.84
N ILE A 37 -11.28 -11.43 -14.51
CA ILE A 37 -12.43 -11.71 -13.64
C ILE A 37 -13.41 -10.53 -13.62
N HIS A 38 -12.91 -9.29 -13.66
CA HIS A 38 -13.77 -8.11 -13.77
C HIS A 38 -14.66 -8.18 -15.02
N LYS A 39 -14.10 -8.55 -16.18
CA LYS A 39 -14.87 -8.68 -17.43
C LYS A 39 -15.99 -9.72 -17.33
N LEU A 40 -15.75 -10.82 -16.62
CA LEU A 40 -16.74 -11.87 -16.38
C LEU A 40 -17.81 -11.42 -15.37
N SER A 41 -17.44 -10.62 -14.37
CA SER A 41 -18.33 -10.21 -13.28
C SER A 41 -19.40 -9.17 -13.65
N GLY A 42 -19.26 -8.46 -14.77
CA GLY A 42 -20.20 -7.42 -15.23
C GLY A 42 -20.27 -6.15 -14.37
N ILE A 43 -19.36 -5.95 -13.42
CA ILE A 43 -19.34 -4.80 -12.50
C ILE A 43 -18.74 -3.57 -13.20
N THR A 44 -19.23 -2.37 -12.87
CA THR A 44 -18.63 -1.11 -13.35
C THR A 44 -17.26 -0.88 -12.69
N LYS A 45 -16.26 -0.53 -13.50
CA LYS A 45 -14.89 -0.34 -13.03
C LYS A 45 -14.80 0.86 -12.09
N THR A 46 -14.47 0.62 -10.83
CA THR A 46 -14.18 1.68 -9.86
C THR A 46 -12.89 2.41 -10.26
N ALA A 47 -12.80 3.72 -9.99
CA ALA A 47 -11.61 4.51 -10.28
C ALA A 47 -10.36 3.88 -9.65
N ASN A 48 -9.29 3.74 -10.44
CA ASN A 48 -8.06 3.10 -9.98
C ASN A 48 -7.32 4.04 -9.00
N SER A 49 -7.43 3.75 -7.71
CA SER A 49 -6.79 4.52 -6.65
C SER A 49 -5.40 3.98 -6.28
N LEU A 50 -4.93 2.90 -6.92
CA LEU A 50 -3.64 2.26 -6.63
C LEU A 50 -2.43 3.21 -6.64
N PRO A 51 -2.26 4.12 -7.63
CA PRO A 51 -1.10 5.03 -7.61
C PRO A 51 -1.14 5.96 -6.41
N ALA A 52 -2.31 6.47 -6.04
CA ALA A 52 -2.47 7.33 -4.87
C ALA A 52 -2.25 6.54 -3.57
N LEU A 53 -2.73 5.28 -3.50
CA LEU A 53 -2.50 4.38 -2.38
C LEU A 53 -1.01 4.05 -2.19
N PHE A 54 -0.27 3.88 -3.29
CA PHE A 54 1.17 3.65 -3.28
C PHE A 54 1.93 4.88 -2.75
N ILE A 55 1.53 6.09 -3.15
CA ILE A 55 2.10 7.34 -2.61
C ILE A 55 1.80 7.44 -1.11
N CYS A 56 0.58 7.12 -0.67
CA CYS A 56 0.24 7.07 0.75
C CYS A 56 1.15 6.11 1.51
N TRP A 57 1.35 4.89 0.98
CA TRP A 57 2.21 3.88 1.60
C TRP A 57 3.65 4.37 1.76
N ILE A 58 4.28 4.84 0.68
CA ILE A 58 5.66 5.38 0.73
C ILE A 58 5.74 6.54 1.72
N SER A 59 4.79 7.48 1.67
CA SER A 59 4.80 8.65 2.55
C SER A 59 4.69 8.25 4.02
N ALA A 60 3.86 7.26 4.34
CA ALA A 60 3.72 6.72 5.69
C ALA A 60 5.01 6.03 6.18
N VAL A 61 5.69 5.29 5.30
CA VAL A 61 7.00 4.67 5.61
C VAL A 61 8.05 5.74 5.90
N PHE A 62 8.19 6.76 5.05
CA PHE A 62 9.11 7.86 5.26
C PHE A 62 8.82 8.64 6.54
N MET A 63 7.55 8.90 6.84
CA MET A 63 7.14 9.56 8.08
C MET A 63 7.53 8.75 9.30
N THR A 64 7.30 7.43 9.29
CA THR A 64 7.61 6.53 10.41
C THR A 64 9.11 6.50 10.71
N TYR A 65 9.94 6.35 9.67
CA TYR A 65 11.40 6.39 9.84
C TYR A 65 11.89 7.76 10.28
N SER A 66 11.33 8.85 9.73
CA SER A 66 11.69 10.20 10.16
C SER A 66 11.41 10.39 11.66
N ILE A 67 10.24 9.97 12.14
CA ILE A 67 9.90 10.02 13.57
C ILE A 67 10.87 9.18 14.41
N LEU A 68 11.17 7.95 13.98
CA LEU A 68 12.14 7.08 14.66
C LEU A 68 13.51 7.77 14.82
N PHE A 69 14.00 8.41 13.75
CA PHE A 69 15.29 9.12 13.78
C PHE A 69 15.24 10.42 14.57
N ILE A 70 14.14 11.18 14.55
CA ILE A 70 13.95 12.34 15.44
C ILE A 70 14.09 11.89 16.89
N THR A 71 13.36 10.84 17.29
CA THR A 71 13.40 10.32 18.66
C THR A 71 14.82 9.92 19.05
N GLY A 72 15.52 9.18 18.19
CA GLY A 72 16.92 8.81 18.44
C GLY A 72 17.86 10.02 18.58
N LYS A 73 17.75 11.01 17.69
CA LYS A 73 18.63 12.19 17.69
C LYS A 73 18.34 13.16 18.82
N LEU A 74 17.09 13.24 19.29
CA LEU A 74 16.75 13.99 20.51
C LEU A 74 17.39 13.37 21.75
N ILE A 75 17.37 12.03 21.87
CA ILE A 75 18.00 11.32 22.99
C ILE A 75 19.52 11.56 23.00
N LEU A 76 20.14 11.57 21.82
CA LEU A 76 21.58 11.82 21.65
C LEU A 76 21.98 13.31 21.69
N GLN A 77 21.02 14.22 21.94
CA GLN A 77 21.22 15.68 21.95
C GLN A 77 21.75 16.26 20.63
N GLU A 78 21.56 15.57 19.52
CA GLU A 78 21.93 16.02 18.18
C GLU A 78 20.80 16.84 17.54
N TYR A 79 20.61 18.07 18.03
CA TYR A 79 19.46 18.92 17.65
C TYR A 79 19.41 19.29 16.16
N GLN A 80 20.58 19.48 15.51
CA GLN A 80 20.63 19.81 14.08
C GLN A 80 20.06 18.67 13.22
N SER A 81 20.51 17.43 13.46
CA SER A 81 19.98 16.27 12.75
C SER A 81 18.52 16.00 13.10
N ALA A 82 18.13 16.17 14.38
CA ALA A 82 16.73 16.04 14.79
C ALA A 82 15.81 17.02 14.03
N LEU A 83 16.25 18.26 13.80
CA LEU A 83 15.49 19.25 13.02
C LEU A 83 15.29 18.82 11.57
N ILE A 84 16.34 18.28 10.92
CA ILE A 84 16.24 17.78 9.53
C ILE A 84 15.20 16.67 9.44
N TYR A 85 15.26 15.68 10.33
CA TYR A 85 14.27 14.60 10.34
C TYR A 85 12.87 15.10 10.69
N ALA A 86 12.73 16.13 11.53
CA ALA A 86 11.44 16.77 11.82
C ALA A 86 10.82 17.41 10.58
N LEU A 87 11.61 18.12 9.78
CA LEU A 87 11.14 18.68 8.51
C LEU A 87 10.73 17.57 7.53
N CYS A 88 11.50 16.48 7.43
CA CYS A 88 11.15 15.31 6.62
C CYS A 88 9.83 14.66 7.08
N ALA A 89 9.60 14.53 8.38
CA ALA A 89 8.36 13.99 8.94
C ALA A 89 7.15 14.88 8.59
N ILE A 90 7.29 16.20 8.73
CA ILE A 90 6.23 17.16 8.39
C ILE A 90 5.92 17.11 6.89
N LEU A 91 6.95 17.10 6.03
CA LEU A 91 6.77 17.00 4.58
C LEU A 91 6.05 15.70 4.19
N SER A 92 6.48 14.58 4.77
CA SER A 92 5.86 13.26 4.54
C SER A 92 4.40 13.24 4.98
N LEU A 93 4.07 13.89 6.10
CA LEU A 93 2.70 14.04 6.60
C LEU A 93 1.83 14.89 5.65
N ILE A 94 2.37 15.97 5.10
CA ILE A 94 1.66 16.81 4.12
C ILE A 94 1.37 15.99 2.86
N ILE A 95 2.36 15.30 2.31
CA ILE A 95 2.20 14.45 1.12
C ILE A 95 1.16 13.36 1.39
N LEU A 96 1.24 12.69 2.55
CA LEU A 96 0.28 11.68 2.96
C LEU A 96 -1.15 12.24 3.01
N LYS A 97 -1.36 13.41 3.63
CA LYS A 97 -2.68 14.05 3.69
C LYS A 97 -3.22 14.42 2.30
N LEU A 98 -2.36 14.92 1.42
CA LEU A 98 -2.75 15.28 0.05
C LEU A 98 -3.08 14.03 -0.78
N ALA A 99 -2.29 12.97 -0.67
CA ALA A 99 -2.53 11.70 -1.34
C ALA A 99 -3.80 11.02 -0.82
N LEU A 100 -4.06 11.09 0.49
CA LEU A 100 -5.26 10.53 1.11
C LEU A 100 -6.54 11.23 0.63
N LYS A 101 -6.50 12.56 0.44
CA LYS A 101 -7.63 13.31 -0.17
C LYS A 101 -7.93 12.88 -1.60
N ARG A 102 -6.96 12.31 -2.33
CA ARG A 102 -7.14 11.81 -3.70
C ARG A 102 -7.66 10.38 -3.76
N THR A 103 -7.53 9.63 -2.68
CA THR A 103 -8.13 8.30 -2.53
C THR A 103 -9.55 8.46 -2.00
N SER A 104 -10.58 7.97 -2.72
CA SER A 104 -12.00 8.03 -2.32
C SER A 104 -12.36 7.08 -1.16
N VAL A 105 -11.42 6.91 -0.22
CA VAL A 105 -11.58 6.10 0.99
C VAL A 105 -12.32 6.90 2.08
N LEU A 106 -12.53 8.20 1.84
CA LEU A 106 -13.37 9.12 2.60
C LEU A 106 -14.42 9.77 1.69
#